data_AF-A0A2D6PIN4-F1
#
_entry.id   AF-A0A2D6PIN4-F1
#
_cell.length_a   1.000
_cell.length_b   1.000
_cell.length_c   1.000
_cell.angle_alpha   90.00
_cell.angle_beta   90.00
_cell.angle_gamma   90.00
#
_symmetry.space_group_name_H-M   'P 1'
#
loop_
_entity.id
_entity.type
_entity.pdbx_description
1 polymer ?
#
loop_
_entity_poly.entity_id
_entity_poly.type
_entity_poly.pdbx_seq_one_letter_code
_entity_poly.pdbx_strand_id
1 'polypeptide(L)'
;MTIIVSKKEFLDTYKKKFWGYKALDVCIDNKWLPLKATPFLASIVGRLMGDGNLSKSRTVGGDFKFYGNNSKLDKIKFDLKKHFGIIPYSYYPHPKGGCYILRYNNAIFSRIFELVGVPRGDKILTSFEVPDWIMQGTKEIKKSFLGAIFADEMGRPYKHNKSWKGLEFGMSKIKSKSKCLIFFLNQLKTLLNYFEITSSKTILRKNRPYSRKDGHVTYPARFYLHTNLANRSKFYFNVGFDDKTKQKLLYSSLK
;
A
#
# COMPACT_ATOMS: atom_id res chain seq x y z
N MET A 1 -17.48 13.59 -5.15
CA MET A 1 -16.12 13.04 -4.92
C MET A 1 -15.46 13.84 -3.82
N THR A 2 -15.02 13.17 -2.75
CA THR A 2 -14.41 13.80 -1.57
C THR A 2 -13.03 14.36 -1.87
N ILE A 3 -12.78 15.63 -1.52
CA ILE A 3 -11.43 16.22 -1.54
C ILE A 3 -10.68 15.68 -0.33
N ILE A 4 -9.47 15.18 -0.57
CA ILE A 4 -8.61 14.56 0.46
C ILE A 4 -7.28 15.30 0.65
N VAL A 5 -6.94 16.21 -0.28
CA VAL A 5 -5.86 17.17 -0.08
C VAL A 5 -6.29 18.50 -0.67
N SER A 6 -6.46 19.49 0.19
CA SER A 6 -6.72 20.87 -0.18
C SER A 6 -5.42 21.60 -0.57
N LYS A 7 -5.57 22.73 -1.27
CA LYS A 7 -4.44 23.62 -1.58
C LYS A 7 -3.76 24.12 -0.30
N LYS A 8 -4.54 24.41 0.73
CA LYS A 8 -4.06 24.90 2.03
C LYS A 8 -3.19 23.86 2.73
N GLU A 9 -3.69 22.63 2.89
CA GLU A 9 -2.94 21.53 3.51
C GLU A 9 -1.62 21.27 2.79
N PHE A 10 -1.62 21.33 1.45
CA PHE A 10 -0.39 21.20 0.67
C PHE A 10 0.62 22.32 0.96
N LEU A 11 0.19 23.58 0.98
CA LEU A 11 1.04 24.73 1.32
C LEU A 11 1.60 24.65 2.75
N ASP A 12 0.86 24.05 3.68
CA ASP A 12 1.27 23.90 5.07
C ASP A 12 2.40 22.88 5.25
N THR A 13 2.67 22.03 4.25
CA THR A 13 3.85 21.15 4.25
C THR A 13 5.17 21.90 3.99
N TYR A 14 5.11 23.16 3.54
CA TYR A 14 6.29 23.97 3.20
C TYR A 14 6.63 24.95 4.33
N LYS A 15 7.84 24.82 4.88
CA LYS A 15 8.38 25.78 5.87
C LYS A 15 8.53 27.19 5.30
N LYS A 16 9.01 27.29 4.06
CA LYS A 16 9.19 28.57 3.34
C LYS A 16 8.06 28.71 2.33
N LYS A 17 7.14 29.66 2.57
CA LYS A 17 5.92 29.81 1.76
C LYS A 17 6.18 30.12 0.28
N PHE A 18 7.24 30.85 -0.05
CA PHE A 18 7.65 31.09 -1.45
C PHE A 18 7.79 29.80 -2.27
N TRP A 19 8.48 28.78 -1.74
CA TRP A 19 8.62 27.48 -2.41
C TRP A 19 7.32 26.69 -2.42
N GLY A 20 6.47 26.88 -1.41
CA GLY A 20 5.13 26.30 -1.37
C GLY A 20 4.23 26.82 -2.49
N TYR A 21 4.20 28.13 -2.72
CA TYR A 21 3.42 28.73 -3.81
C TYR A 21 3.92 28.27 -5.17
N LYS A 22 5.23 28.29 -5.43
CA LYS A 22 5.78 27.73 -6.69
C LYS A 22 5.37 26.28 -6.94
N ALA A 23 5.38 25.45 -5.90
CA ALA A 23 4.95 24.05 -6.02
C ALA A 23 3.43 23.93 -6.19
N LEU A 24 2.65 24.81 -5.57
CA LEU A 24 1.20 24.85 -5.72
C LEU A 24 0.80 25.27 -7.14
N ASP A 25 1.50 26.23 -7.75
CA ASP A 25 1.28 26.65 -9.14
C ASP A 25 1.43 25.44 -10.08
N VAL A 26 2.52 24.67 -9.94
CA VAL A 26 2.71 23.41 -10.67
C VAL A 26 1.54 22.44 -10.44
N CYS A 27 1.04 22.31 -9.21
CA CYS A 27 -0.09 21.44 -8.92
C CYS A 27 -1.40 21.92 -9.56
N ILE A 28 -1.61 23.24 -9.68
CA ILE A 28 -2.79 23.84 -10.30
C ILE A 28 -2.72 23.65 -11.81
N ASP A 29 -1.59 23.98 -12.43
CA ASP A 29 -1.36 23.86 -13.88
C ASP A 29 -1.57 22.42 -14.35
N ASN A 30 -1.10 21.45 -13.56
CA ASN A 30 -1.26 20.02 -13.85
C ASN A 30 -2.56 19.42 -13.30
N LYS A 31 -3.44 20.23 -12.69
CA LYS A 31 -4.71 19.79 -12.08
C LYS A 31 -4.56 18.67 -11.04
N TRP A 32 -3.44 18.63 -10.33
CA TRP A 32 -3.19 17.69 -9.22
C TRP A 32 -3.90 18.09 -7.93
N LEU A 33 -4.13 19.39 -7.72
CA LEU A 33 -4.82 19.91 -6.53
C LEU A 33 -6.03 20.80 -6.88
N PRO A 34 -7.12 20.75 -6.09
CA PRO A 34 -7.33 19.89 -4.92
C PRO A 34 -7.46 18.41 -5.30
N LEU A 35 -6.82 17.53 -4.53
CA LEU A 35 -6.80 16.10 -4.84
C LEU A 35 -8.08 15.44 -4.35
N LYS A 36 -8.69 14.63 -5.22
CA LYS A 36 -9.91 13.87 -4.92
C LYS A 36 -9.57 12.41 -4.67
N ALA A 37 -10.34 11.78 -3.78
CA ALA A 37 -10.28 10.33 -3.58
C ALA A 37 -10.67 9.60 -4.87
N THR A 38 -9.82 8.67 -5.32
CA THR A 38 -10.09 7.82 -6.48
C THR A 38 -9.65 6.38 -6.20
N PRO A 39 -10.26 5.37 -6.86
CA PRO A 39 -9.79 3.99 -6.77
C PRO A 39 -8.33 3.84 -7.22
N PHE A 40 -7.91 4.58 -8.26
CA PHE A 40 -6.52 4.59 -8.71
C PHE A 40 -5.56 5.04 -7.60
N LEU A 41 -5.84 6.18 -6.96
CA LEU A 41 -5.01 6.68 -5.87
C LEU A 41 -4.99 5.68 -4.69
N ALA A 42 -6.13 5.05 -4.39
CA ALA A 42 -6.22 4.05 -3.34
C ALA A 42 -5.32 2.83 -3.63
N SER A 43 -5.25 2.41 -4.90
CA SER A 43 -4.31 1.37 -5.34
C SER A 43 -2.85 1.81 -5.15
N ILE A 44 -2.48 3.02 -5.58
CA ILE A 44 -1.12 3.55 -5.39
C ILE A 44 -0.73 3.63 -3.92
N VAL A 45 -1.63 4.12 -3.05
CA VAL A 45 -1.41 4.17 -1.60
C VAL A 45 -1.24 2.75 -1.03
N GLY A 46 -2.06 1.80 -1.44
CA GLY A 46 -1.92 0.39 -1.06
C GLY A 46 -0.55 -0.19 -1.42
N ARG A 47 -0.05 0.09 -2.64
CA ARG A 47 1.28 -0.35 -3.09
C ARG A 47 2.42 0.32 -2.33
N LEU A 48 2.31 1.61 -2.04
CA LEU A 48 3.34 2.33 -1.25
C LEU A 48 3.37 1.87 0.22
N MET A 49 2.21 1.49 0.76
CA MET A 49 2.10 0.91 2.10
C MET A 49 2.58 -0.55 2.16
N GLY A 50 2.40 -1.34 1.09
CA GLY A 50 2.91 -2.71 0.91
C GLY A 50 4.40 -2.76 0.56
N ASP A 51 4.76 -3.08 -0.68
CA ASP A 51 6.18 -3.22 -1.06
C ASP A 51 6.90 -1.87 -1.24
N GLY A 52 6.17 -0.82 -1.60
CA GLY A 52 6.74 0.46 -1.99
C GLY A 52 7.42 1.23 -0.85
N ASN A 53 8.08 2.32 -1.20
CA ASN A 53 8.77 3.17 -0.23
C ASN A 53 8.55 4.64 -0.55
N LEU A 54 8.33 5.44 0.50
CA LEU A 54 8.31 6.90 0.45
C LEU A 54 9.47 7.42 1.31
N SER A 55 10.41 8.14 0.71
CA SER A 55 11.61 8.63 1.40
C SER A 55 11.81 10.13 1.24
N LYS A 56 12.60 10.70 2.17
CA LYS A 56 13.17 12.04 1.99
C LYS A 56 14.46 11.89 1.21
N SER A 57 14.58 12.66 0.14
CA SER A 57 15.87 12.89 -0.49
C SER A 57 16.38 14.27 -0.07
N ARG A 58 17.62 14.34 0.42
CA ARG A 58 18.28 15.63 0.69
C ARG A 58 18.47 16.44 -0.59
N THR A 59 18.66 15.78 -1.73
CA THR A 59 18.98 16.41 -3.01
C THR A 59 17.74 16.80 -3.80
N VAL A 60 16.71 15.94 -3.85
CA VAL A 60 15.50 16.18 -4.65
C VAL A 60 14.26 16.52 -3.82
N GLY A 61 14.40 16.68 -2.49
CA GLY A 61 13.31 17.05 -1.58
C GLY A 61 12.34 15.91 -1.23
N GLY A 62 12.28 14.84 -2.03
CA GLY A 62 11.50 13.64 -1.77
C GLY A 62 11.52 12.66 -2.94
N ASP A 63 11.45 11.36 -2.65
CA ASP A 63 11.35 10.32 -3.65
C ASP A 63 10.42 9.20 -3.20
N PHE A 64 9.88 8.45 -4.17
CA PHE A 64 9.12 7.24 -3.91
C PHE A 64 9.50 6.14 -4.90
N LYS A 65 9.38 4.90 -4.45
CA LYS A 65 9.82 3.70 -5.16
C LYS A 65 8.75 2.63 -5.12
N PHE A 66 8.64 1.91 -6.23
CA PHE A 66 7.90 0.66 -6.32
C PHE A 66 8.88 -0.48 -6.63
N TYR A 67 8.55 -1.65 -6.12
CA TYR A 67 9.34 -2.87 -6.28
C TYR A 67 8.46 -3.96 -6.89
N GLY A 68 9.03 -4.78 -7.77
CA GLY A 68 8.29 -5.87 -8.39
C GLY A 68 8.93 -6.40 -9.67
N ASN A 69 8.19 -7.26 -10.37
CA ASN A 69 8.56 -7.71 -11.72
C ASN A 69 8.22 -6.62 -12.77
N ASN A 70 8.72 -6.80 -14.00
CA ASN A 70 8.53 -5.81 -15.07
C ASN A 70 7.05 -5.53 -15.35
N SER A 71 6.22 -6.58 -15.45
CA SER A 71 4.79 -6.41 -15.74
C SER A 71 4.06 -5.54 -14.71
N LYS A 72 4.33 -5.74 -13.41
CA LYS A 72 3.78 -4.90 -12.32
C LYS A 72 4.25 -3.46 -12.46
N LEU A 73 5.56 -3.25 -12.64
CA LEU A 73 6.13 -1.91 -12.66
C LEU A 73 5.77 -1.12 -13.93
N ASP A 74 5.66 -1.78 -15.08
CA ASP A 74 5.25 -1.15 -16.34
C ASP A 74 3.80 -0.66 -16.26
N LYS A 75 2.91 -1.44 -15.63
CA LYS A 75 1.54 -1.00 -15.34
C LYS A 75 1.53 0.23 -14.44
N ILE A 76 2.26 0.21 -13.33
CA ILE A 76 2.36 1.35 -12.41
C ILE A 76 2.92 2.59 -13.13
N LYS A 77 3.97 2.42 -13.93
CA LYS A 77 4.59 3.48 -14.74
C LYS A 77 3.58 4.09 -15.71
N PHE A 78 2.84 3.24 -16.43
CA PHE A 78 1.80 3.67 -17.36
C PHE A 78 0.69 4.43 -16.64
N ASP A 79 0.17 3.89 -15.54
CA ASP A 79 -0.95 4.49 -14.81
C ASP A 79 -0.55 5.84 -14.18
N LEU A 80 0.65 5.96 -13.58
CA LEU A 80 1.14 7.23 -13.04
C LEU A 80 1.35 8.29 -14.14
N LYS A 81 1.87 7.90 -15.31
CA LYS A 81 1.96 8.81 -16.46
C LYS A 81 0.57 9.23 -16.94
N LYS A 82 -0.37 8.29 -17.04
CA LYS A 82 -1.74 8.54 -17.53
C LYS A 82 -2.53 9.46 -16.60
N HIS A 83 -2.47 9.21 -15.29
CA HIS A 83 -3.31 9.92 -14.32
C HIS A 83 -2.69 11.21 -13.78
N PHE A 84 -1.36 11.28 -13.75
CA PHE A 84 -0.64 12.42 -13.15
C PHE A 84 0.39 13.06 -14.08
N GLY A 85 0.64 12.52 -15.28
CA GLY A 85 1.65 13.06 -16.19
C GLY A 85 3.10 12.85 -15.72
N ILE A 86 3.32 12.11 -14.63
CA ILE A 86 4.67 11.96 -14.05
C ILE A 86 5.42 10.76 -14.64
N ILE A 87 6.70 10.98 -14.91
CA ILE A 87 7.62 9.96 -15.44
C ILE A 87 8.63 9.52 -14.36
N PRO A 88 9.08 8.25 -14.39
CA PRO A 88 10.07 7.78 -13.43
C PRO A 88 11.42 8.46 -13.70
N TYR A 89 12.17 8.67 -12.62
CA TYR A 89 13.56 9.10 -12.70
C TYR A 89 14.47 7.94 -13.14
N SER A 90 14.22 6.74 -12.61
CA SER A 90 14.99 5.56 -13.00
C SER A 90 14.20 4.27 -12.87
N TYR A 91 14.61 3.26 -13.64
CA TYR A 91 14.06 1.92 -13.65
C TYR A 91 15.22 0.93 -13.83
N TYR A 92 15.49 0.12 -12.82
CA TYR A 92 16.70 -0.71 -12.78
C TYR A 92 16.51 -1.98 -11.94
N PRO A 93 17.30 -3.04 -12.15
CA PRO A 93 17.26 -4.25 -11.33
C PRO A 93 17.56 -3.96 -9.86
N HIS A 94 16.90 -4.66 -8.95
CA HIS A 94 17.20 -4.56 -7.52
C HIS A 94 18.59 -5.16 -7.24
N PRO A 95 19.48 -4.50 -6.46
CA PRO A 95 20.86 -4.98 -6.24
C PRO A 95 20.96 -6.38 -5.61
N LYS A 96 19.93 -6.79 -4.87
CA LYS A 96 19.82 -8.14 -4.27
C LYS A 96 19.22 -9.20 -5.20
N GLY A 97 18.96 -8.85 -6.46
CA GLY A 97 18.29 -9.71 -7.44
C GLY A 97 16.79 -9.91 -7.17
N GLY A 98 16.13 -10.65 -8.07
CA GLY A 98 14.76 -11.15 -7.91
C GLY A 98 13.63 -10.14 -8.17
N CYS A 99 13.91 -8.85 -8.28
CA CYS A 99 12.94 -7.83 -8.68
C CYS A 99 13.62 -6.60 -9.30
N TYR A 100 12.82 -5.64 -9.72
CA TYR A 100 13.24 -4.34 -10.22
C TYR A 100 12.75 -3.22 -9.30
N ILE A 101 13.36 -2.05 -9.45
CA ILE A 101 13.03 -0.81 -8.75
C ILE A 101 12.58 0.22 -9.78
N LEU A 102 11.39 0.78 -9.59
CA LEU A 102 10.87 1.93 -10.32
C LEU A 102 10.88 3.14 -9.39
N ARG A 103 11.75 4.13 -9.66
CA ARG A 103 11.99 5.27 -8.79
C ARG A 103 11.49 6.57 -9.40
N TYR A 104 10.82 7.39 -8.60
CA TYR A 104 10.41 8.75 -8.93
C TYR A 104 11.07 9.74 -7.98
N ASN A 105 11.85 10.68 -8.53
CA ASN A 105 12.37 11.82 -7.80
C ASN A 105 11.40 13.00 -7.98
N ASN A 106 10.38 13.06 -7.12
CA ASN A 106 9.33 14.08 -7.23
C ASN A 106 8.88 14.53 -5.83
N ALA A 107 9.35 15.71 -5.40
CA ALA A 107 9.06 16.27 -4.09
C ALA A 107 7.58 16.59 -3.89
N ILE A 108 6.88 17.04 -4.94
CA ILE A 108 5.45 17.39 -4.88
C ILE A 108 4.64 16.14 -4.55
N PHE A 109 4.81 15.06 -5.33
CA PHE A 109 4.11 13.81 -5.07
C PHE A 109 4.56 13.13 -3.78
N SER A 110 5.83 13.27 -3.39
CA SER A 110 6.27 12.77 -2.08
C SER A 110 5.49 13.42 -0.92
N ARG A 111 5.15 14.71 -1.03
CA ARG A 111 4.34 15.44 -0.03
C ARG A 111 2.87 15.07 -0.13
N ILE A 112 2.33 14.99 -1.35
CA ILE A 112 0.95 14.56 -1.58
C ILE A 112 0.74 13.15 -0.99
N PHE A 113 1.67 12.22 -1.23
CA PHE A 113 1.57 10.86 -0.69
C PHE A 113 1.61 10.83 0.84
N GLU A 114 2.45 11.64 1.47
CA GLU A 114 2.44 11.80 2.93
C GLU A 114 1.09 12.36 3.44
N LEU A 115 0.53 13.37 2.77
CA LEU A 115 -0.77 13.96 3.12
C LEU A 115 -1.94 12.98 2.99
N VAL A 116 -1.92 12.09 2.00
CA VAL A 116 -2.95 11.05 1.85
C VAL A 116 -2.72 9.83 2.73
N GLY A 117 -1.73 9.87 3.61
CA GLY A 117 -1.50 8.88 4.68
C GLY A 117 -0.47 7.80 4.37
N VAL A 118 0.36 7.94 3.32
CA VAL A 118 1.46 7.00 3.06
C VAL A 118 2.56 7.20 4.10
N PRO A 119 2.97 6.15 4.83
CA PRO A 119 4.04 6.26 5.82
C PRO A 119 5.38 6.55 5.14
N ARG A 120 6.08 7.55 5.67
CA ARG A 120 7.41 7.93 5.23
C ARG A 120 8.48 7.13 6.00
N GLY A 121 9.54 6.73 5.30
CA GLY A 121 10.72 6.08 5.87
C GLY A 121 10.57 4.58 6.12
N ASP A 122 11.21 4.08 7.18
CA ASP A 122 11.16 2.67 7.54
C ASP A 122 9.81 2.32 8.20
N LYS A 123 8.96 1.64 7.45
CA LYS A 123 7.62 1.18 7.86
C LYS A 123 7.63 0.24 9.07
N ILE A 124 8.77 -0.39 9.39
CA ILE A 124 8.92 -1.23 10.58
C ILE A 124 9.05 -0.37 11.85
N LEU A 125 9.62 0.84 11.72
CA LEU A 125 9.83 1.80 12.82
C LEU A 125 8.70 2.84 12.93
N THR A 126 8.01 3.11 11.83
CA THR A 126 6.95 4.13 11.75
C THR A 126 5.58 3.57 12.12
N SER A 127 4.80 4.30 12.93
CA SER A 127 3.37 4.01 13.14
C SER A 127 2.55 4.45 11.93
N PHE A 128 1.60 3.63 11.48
CA PHE A 128 0.63 4.04 10.45
C PHE A 128 -0.64 3.20 10.53
N GLU A 129 -1.67 3.72 9.89
CA GLU A 129 -3.04 3.20 9.87
C GLU A 129 -3.55 3.21 8.42
N VAL A 130 -4.69 2.58 8.16
CA VAL A 130 -5.38 2.77 6.88
C VAL A 130 -5.90 4.20 6.84
N PRO A 131 -5.63 4.99 5.79
CA PRO A 131 -6.10 6.37 5.70
C PRO A 131 -7.63 6.49 5.81
N ASP A 132 -8.12 7.50 6.53
CA ASP A 132 -9.55 7.66 6.81
C ASP A 132 -10.41 7.75 5.55
N TRP A 133 -9.91 8.44 4.52
CA TRP A 133 -10.62 8.55 3.25
C TRP A 133 -10.76 7.20 2.51
N ILE A 134 -9.90 6.21 2.83
CA ILE A 134 -10.06 4.82 2.37
C ILE A 134 -11.05 4.09 3.27
N MET A 135 -10.92 4.22 4.60
CA MET A 135 -11.85 3.62 5.57
C MET A 135 -13.31 4.03 5.31
N GLN A 136 -13.52 5.30 4.99
CA GLN A 136 -14.84 5.90 4.71
C GLN A 136 -15.17 5.96 3.22
N GLY A 137 -14.25 5.56 2.34
CA GLY A 137 -14.39 5.66 0.89
C GLY A 137 -15.47 4.74 0.30
N THR A 138 -15.77 4.90 -0.99
CA THR A 138 -16.72 4.04 -1.69
C THR A 138 -16.25 2.58 -1.76
N LYS A 139 -17.15 1.68 -2.19
CA LYS A 139 -16.83 0.26 -2.41
C LYS A 139 -15.60 0.10 -3.30
N GLU A 140 -15.46 0.91 -4.34
CA GLU A 140 -14.38 0.88 -5.33
C GLU A 140 -13.05 1.34 -4.71
N ILE A 141 -13.07 2.38 -3.87
CA ILE A 141 -11.88 2.86 -3.15
C ILE A 141 -11.35 1.77 -2.22
N LYS A 142 -12.23 1.20 -1.39
CA LYS A 142 -11.88 0.11 -0.48
C LYS A 142 -11.33 -1.10 -1.23
N LYS A 143 -12.02 -1.51 -2.31
CA LYS A 143 -11.61 -2.62 -3.18
C LYS A 143 -10.22 -2.38 -3.77
N SER A 144 -9.98 -1.21 -4.35
CA SER A 144 -8.69 -0.91 -4.99
C SER A 144 -7.53 -0.85 -4.00
N PHE A 145 -7.73 -0.29 -2.81
CA PHE A 145 -6.72 -0.33 -1.75
C PHE A 145 -6.39 -1.76 -1.31
N LEU A 146 -7.42 -2.55 -0.97
CA LEU A 146 -7.24 -3.94 -0.52
C LEU A 146 -6.59 -4.80 -1.61
N GLY A 147 -7.07 -4.72 -2.85
CA GLY A 147 -6.53 -5.50 -3.96
C GLY A 147 -5.04 -5.20 -4.24
N ALA A 148 -4.63 -3.94 -4.06
CA ALA A 148 -3.25 -3.51 -4.22
C ALA A 148 -2.34 -3.98 -3.08
N ILE A 149 -2.73 -3.72 -1.82
CA ILE A 149 -1.89 -4.11 -0.67
C ILE A 149 -1.82 -5.63 -0.51
N PHE A 150 -2.88 -6.36 -0.83
CA PHE A 150 -2.88 -7.82 -0.79
C PHE A 150 -2.09 -8.43 -1.95
N ALA A 151 -2.06 -7.79 -3.12
CA ALA A 151 -1.19 -8.23 -4.21
C ALA A 151 0.29 -8.21 -3.79
N ASP A 152 0.68 -7.27 -2.93
CA ASP A 152 2.06 -7.14 -2.46
C ASP A 152 2.32 -8.08 -1.26
N GLU A 153 1.55 -7.95 -0.19
CA GLU A 153 1.91 -8.52 1.13
C GLU A 153 1.19 -9.82 1.49
N MET A 154 0.07 -10.13 0.82
CA MET A 154 -0.69 -11.32 1.16
C MET A 154 -0.08 -12.55 0.50
N GLY A 155 -0.02 -13.67 1.24
CA GLY A 155 0.40 -14.96 0.72
C GLY A 155 -0.42 -15.38 -0.49
N ARG A 156 0.19 -16.18 -1.38
CA ARG A 156 -0.51 -16.75 -2.54
C ARG A 156 -1.45 -17.89 -2.11
N PRO A 157 -2.58 -18.11 -2.81
CA PRO A 157 -3.37 -19.33 -2.63
C PRO A 157 -2.51 -20.56 -2.93
N TYR A 158 -2.55 -21.57 -2.05
CA TYR A 158 -1.87 -22.84 -2.27
C TYR A 158 -2.61 -23.99 -1.58
N LYS A 159 -2.42 -25.21 -2.11
CA LYS A 159 -2.88 -26.45 -1.49
C LYS A 159 -1.79 -27.02 -0.60
N HIS A 160 -2.21 -27.58 0.51
CA HIS A 160 -1.38 -28.48 1.31
C HIS A 160 -2.18 -29.77 1.50
N ASN A 161 -1.64 -30.88 1.01
CA ASN A 161 -2.40 -32.11 0.78
C ASN A 161 -3.62 -31.82 -0.11
N LYS A 162 -4.81 -32.29 0.30
CA LYS A 162 -6.06 -32.15 -0.47
C LYS A 162 -6.83 -30.85 -0.17
N SER A 163 -6.30 -29.94 0.66
CA SER A 163 -7.04 -28.76 1.13
C SER A 163 -6.34 -27.43 0.84
N TRP A 164 -7.14 -26.41 0.50
CA TRP A 164 -6.67 -25.03 0.36
C TRP A 164 -6.34 -24.42 1.72
N LYS A 165 -5.18 -23.78 1.82
CA LYS A 165 -4.78 -23.05 3.02
C LYS A 165 -5.32 -21.62 3.02
N GLY A 166 -5.46 -21.06 4.23
CA GLY A 166 -5.91 -19.68 4.40
C GLY A 166 -4.89 -18.71 3.85
N LEU A 167 -5.38 -17.69 3.16
CA LEU A 167 -4.53 -16.59 2.69
C LEU A 167 -4.05 -15.79 3.90
N GLU A 168 -2.74 -15.77 4.12
CA GLU A 168 -2.10 -15.05 5.22
C GLU A 168 -1.78 -13.63 4.79
N PHE A 169 -2.21 -12.65 5.58
CA PHE A 169 -1.65 -11.30 5.52
C PHE A 169 -0.89 -11.05 6.81
N GLY A 170 0.37 -10.63 6.71
CA GLY A 170 1.20 -10.36 7.87
C GLY A 170 2.23 -9.28 7.60
N MET A 171 2.54 -8.52 8.64
CA MET A 171 3.59 -7.51 8.63
C MET A 171 4.37 -7.57 9.93
N SER A 172 5.55 -6.96 9.96
CA SER A 172 6.38 -6.87 11.15
C SER A 172 6.59 -5.42 11.56
N LYS A 173 6.66 -5.18 12.87
CA LYS A 173 7.10 -3.89 13.44
C LYS A 173 7.99 -4.12 14.65
N ILE A 174 8.73 -3.10 15.06
CA ILE A 174 9.42 -3.12 16.35
C ILE A 174 8.45 -3.24 17.52
N LYS A 175 8.94 -3.73 18.67
CA LYS A 175 8.16 -3.96 19.89
C LYS A 175 7.26 -2.78 20.28
N SER A 176 7.81 -1.56 20.27
CA SER A 176 7.10 -0.35 20.68
C SER A 176 5.94 0.01 19.74
N LYS A 177 5.90 -0.55 18.52
CA LYS A 177 4.87 -0.30 17.52
C LYS A 177 3.91 -1.48 17.31
N SER A 178 3.99 -2.55 18.12
CA SER A 178 3.12 -3.73 17.96
C SER A 178 1.63 -3.41 18.13
N LYS A 179 1.25 -2.47 19.01
CA LYS A 179 -0.16 -2.03 19.16
C LYS A 179 -0.69 -1.40 17.87
N CYS A 180 0.10 -0.51 17.26
CA CYS A 180 -0.23 0.12 15.97
C CYS A 180 -0.32 -0.91 14.85
N LEU A 181 0.57 -1.91 14.81
CA LEU A 181 0.48 -3.02 13.85
C LEU A 181 -0.84 -3.79 14.00
N ILE A 182 -1.25 -4.15 15.23
CA ILE A 182 -2.53 -4.84 15.47
C ILE A 182 -3.71 -3.98 15.02
N PHE A 183 -3.67 -2.67 15.31
CA PHE A 183 -4.71 -1.74 14.90
C PHE A 183 -4.85 -1.68 13.38
N PHE A 184 -3.75 -1.51 12.65
CA PHE A 184 -3.73 -1.53 11.18
C PHE A 184 -4.30 -2.82 10.60
N LEU A 185 -3.87 -3.99 11.12
CA LEU A 185 -4.39 -5.28 10.68
C LEU A 185 -5.90 -5.41 10.93
N ASN A 186 -6.40 -4.89 12.05
CA ASN A 186 -7.83 -4.88 12.33
C ASN A 186 -8.61 -3.93 11.41
N GLN A 187 -8.03 -2.79 10.99
CA GLN A 187 -8.65 -1.93 9.98
C GLN A 187 -8.78 -2.65 8.63
N LEU A 188 -7.77 -3.41 8.19
CA LEU A 188 -7.89 -4.24 6.99
C LEU A 188 -9.01 -5.27 7.10
N LYS A 189 -9.20 -5.87 8.29
CA LYS A 189 -10.30 -6.79 8.55
C LYS A 189 -11.66 -6.09 8.54
N THR A 190 -11.76 -4.87 9.06
CA THR A 190 -12.97 -4.04 8.96
C THR A 190 -13.33 -3.77 7.49
N LEU A 191 -12.33 -3.43 6.67
CA LEU A 191 -12.54 -3.26 5.23
C LEU A 191 -12.96 -4.56 4.54
N LEU A 192 -12.40 -5.71 4.91
CA LEU A 192 -12.81 -7.02 4.39
C LEU A 192 -14.25 -7.37 4.79
N ASN A 193 -14.62 -7.11 6.04
CA ASN A 193 -15.97 -7.36 6.56
C ASN A 193 -17.03 -6.52 5.82
N TYR A 194 -16.69 -5.34 5.30
CA TYR A 194 -17.57 -4.56 4.43
C TYR A 194 -17.99 -5.33 3.15
N PHE A 195 -17.16 -6.26 2.69
CA PHE A 195 -17.46 -7.17 1.58
C PHE A 195 -17.93 -8.55 2.05
N GLU A 196 -18.31 -8.66 3.33
CA GLU A 196 -18.71 -9.90 4.00
C GLU A 196 -17.63 -11.00 3.95
N ILE A 197 -16.35 -10.60 3.89
CA ILE A 197 -15.20 -11.51 3.89
C ILE A 197 -14.68 -11.63 5.31
N THR A 198 -14.79 -12.83 5.86
CA THR A 198 -14.40 -13.18 7.21
C THR A 198 -12.93 -13.60 7.31
N SER A 199 -12.34 -13.33 8.47
CA SER A 199 -10.94 -13.60 8.76
C SER A 199 -10.74 -14.02 10.23
N SER A 200 -9.61 -14.67 10.49
CA SER A 200 -9.22 -15.08 11.84
C SER A 200 -8.98 -13.88 12.75
N LYS A 201 -8.86 -14.14 14.06
CA LYS A 201 -8.27 -13.18 14.99
C LYS A 201 -6.84 -12.80 14.53
N THR A 202 -6.44 -11.58 14.86
CA THR A 202 -5.10 -11.08 14.60
C THR A 202 -4.15 -11.69 15.63
N ILE A 203 -3.05 -12.28 15.15
CA ILE A 203 -2.10 -13.03 15.97
C ILE A 203 -0.76 -12.28 15.97
N LEU A 204 -0.33 -11.80 17.14
CA LEU A 204 1.02 -11.27 17.35
C LEU A 204 1.96 -12.41 17.77
N ARG A 205 3.01 -12.68 17.00
CA ARG A 205 3.93 -13.79 17.25
C ARG A 205 5.12 -13.36 18.10
N LYS A 206 4.89 -13.18 19.40
CA LYS A 206 5.95 -12.78 20.35
C LYS A 206 7.09 -13.81 20.45
N ASN A 207 6.82 -15.08 20.17
CA ASN A 207 7.79 -16.17 20.23
C ASN A 207 8.64 -16.36 18.96
N ARG A 208 8.47 -15.49 17.94
CA ARG A 208 9.31 -15.49 16.73
C ARG A 208 9.83 -14.08 16.44
N PRO A 209 10.64 -13.49 17.35
CA PRO A 209 11.27 -12.22 17.08
C PRO A 209 12.30 -12.35 15.94
N TYR A 210 12.56 -11.25 15.24
CA TYR A 210 13.68 -11.13 14.32
C TYR A 210 14.60 -9.99 14.73
N SER A 211 15.87 -10.29 14.94
CA SER A 211 16.91 -9.30 15.22
C SER A 211 17.42 -8.72 13.92
N ARG A 212 17.19 -7.42 13.71
CA ARG A 212 17.65 -6.68 12.53
C ARG A 212 19.13 -6.31 12.67
N LYS A 213 19.75 -6.03 11.52
CA LYS A 213 21.15 -5.56 11.45
C LYS A 213 21.38 -4.21 12.14
N ASP A 214 20.32 -3.41 12.32
CA ASP A 214 20.36 -2.10 13.00
C ASP A 214 20.11 -2.20 14.51
N GLY A 215 20.14 -3.41 15.08
CA GLY A 215 19.95 -3.65 16.52
C GLY A 215 18.49 -3.73 16.98
N HIS A 216 17.51 -3.40 16.12
CA HIS A 216 16.10 -3.48 16.51
C HIS A 216 15.56 -4.91 16.46
N VAL A 217 14.72 -5.26 17.44
CA VAL A 217 13.94 -6.51 17.43
C VAL A 217 12.54 -6.24 16.89
N THR A 218 12.12 -7.03 15.90
CA THR A 218 10.79 -6.96 15.31
C THR A 218 9.92 -8.15 15.69
N TYR A 219 8.61 -7.91 15.72
CA TYR A 219 7.58 -8.91 15.97
C TYR A 219 6.60 -8.94 14.80
N PRO A 220 6.40 -10.12 14.18
CA PRO A 220 5.39 -10.27 13.15
C PRO A 220 4.00 -10.38 13.77
N ALA A 221 3.02 -9.76 13.12
CA ALA A 221 1.61 -10.02 13.37
C ALA A 221 0.88 -10.34 12.06
N ARG A 222 -0.18 -11.14 12.14
CA ARG A 222 -0.87 -11.67 10.96
C ARG A 222 -2.32 -12.04 11.23
N PHE A 223 -3.10 -12.17 10.16
CA PHE A 223 -4.40 -12.84 10.15
C PHE A 223 -4.53 -13.72 8.90
N TYR A 224 -5.54 -14.58 8.90
CA TYR A 224 -5.86 -15.47 7.78
C TYR A 224 -7.27 -15.23 7.30
N LEU A 225 -7.53 -15.27 5.99
CA LEU A 225 -8.89 -15.42 5.51
C LEU A 225 -9.39 -16.83 5.78
N HIS A 226 -10.66 -16.94 6.19
CA HIS A 226 -11.28 -18.24 6.35
C HIS A 226 -11.38 -18.97 5.01
N THR A 227 -11.17 -20.28 5.04
CA THR A 227 -11.00 -21.12 3.85
C THR A 227 -12.29 -21.72 3.34
N ASN A 228 -13.47 -21.43 3.91
CA ASN A 228 -14.70 -21.98 3.33
C ASN A 228 -14.93 -21.39 1.92
N LEU A 229 -15.56 -22.18 1.04
CA LEU A 229 -15.73 -21.83 -0.37
C LEU A 229 -16.47 -20.49 -0.53
N ALA A 230 -17.53 -20.25 0.24
CA ALA A 230 -18.28 -19.00 0.19
C ALA A 230 -17.39 -17.78 0.46
N ASN A 231 -16.54 -17.84 1.48
CA ASN A 231 -15.61 -16.77 1.81
C ASN A 231 -14.56 -16.52 0.72
N ARG A 232 -14.02 -17.60 0.12
CA ARG A 232 -13.09 -17.49 -1.01
C ARG A 232 -13.75 -16.88 -2.24
N SER A 233 -14.99 -17.28 -2.55
CA SER A 233 -15.78 -16.73 -3.66
C SER A 233 -16.05 -15.24 -3.43
N LYS A 234 -16.48 -14.84 -2.22
CA LYS A 234 -16.66 -13.42 -1.86
C LYS A 234 -15.37 -12.64 -2.05
N PHE A 235 -14.22 -13.16 -1.60
CA PHE A 235 -12.93 -12.51 -1.79
C PHE A 235 -12.59 -12.37 -3.27
N TYR A 236 -12.73 -13.43 -4.07
CA TYR A 236 -12.43 -13.42 -5.50
C TYR A 236 -13.23 -12.37 -6.29
N PHE A 237 -14.55 -12.31 -6.09
CA PHE A 237 -15.43 -11.43 -6.86
C PHE A 237 -15.41 -9.98 -6.36
N ASN A 238 -15.32 -9.78 -5.04
CA ASN A 238 -15.46 -8.44 -4.47
C ASN A 238 -14.12 -7.70 -4.31
N VAL A 239 -13.03 -8.40 -3.99
CA VAL A 239 -11.72 -7.78 -3.69
C VAL A 239 -10.66 -8.28 -4.67
N GLY A 240 -10.29 -9.55 -4.57
CA GLY A 240 -9.27 -10.20 -5.39
C GLY A 240 -7.86 -9.64 -5.19
N PHE A 241 -6.97 -10.01 -6.10
CA PHE A 241 -5.61 -9.50 -6.18
C PHE A 241 -5.44 -8.62 -7.42
N ASP A 242 -4.78 -7.47 -7.27
CA ASP A 242 -4.19 -6.72 -8.39
C ASP A 242 -2.83 -7.32 -8.81
N ASP A 243 -2.82 -8.65 -8.96
CA ASP A 243 -1.76 -9.49 -9.51
C ASP A 243 -2.41 -10.66 -10.26
N LYS A 244 -2.11 -10.78 -11.57
CA LYS A 244 -2.78 -11.76 -12.44
C LYS A 244 -2.51 -13.21 -12.02
N THR A 245 -1.31 -13.49 -11.52
CA THR A 245 -0.89 -14.85 -11.14
C THR A 245 -1.60 -15.29 -9.86
N LYS A 246 -1.59 -14.45 -8.82
CA LYS A 246 -2.33 -14.70 -7.58
C LYS A 246 -3.83 -14.78 -7.85
N GLN A 247 -4.38 -13.93 -8.72
CA GLN A 247 -5.79 -13.96 -9.09
C GLN A 247 -6.18 -15.27 -9.80
N LYS A 248 -5.34 -15.78 -10.72
CA LYS A 248 -5.57 -17.07 -11.39
C LYS A 248 -5.55 -18.23 -10.38
N LEU A 249 -4.61 -18.25 -9.45
CA LEU A 249 -4.55 -19.25 -8.38
C LEU A 249 -5.76 -19.18 -7.45
N LEU A 250 -6.25 -17.97 -7.16
CA LEU A 250 -7.44 -17.77 -6.35
C LEU A 250 -8.67 -18.34 -7.06
N TYR A 251 -8.82 -18.11 -8.36
CA TYR A 251 -9.89 -18.72 -9.16
C TYR A 251 -9.83 -20.26 -9.11
N SER A 252 -8.63 -20.85 -9.25
CA SER A 252 -8.45 -22.29 -9.12
C SER A 252 -8.88 -22.83 -7.75
N SER A 253 -8.89 -21.99 -6.71
CA SER A 253 -9.36 -22.37 -5.37
C SER A 253 -10.87 -22.40 -5.18
N LEU A 254 -11.62 -21.97 -6.20
CA LEU A 254 -13.08 -22.03 -6.20
C LEU A 254 -13.63 -23.31 -6.84
N LYS A 255 -12.74 -24.08 -7.48
CA LYS A 255 -13.01 -25.42 -8.04
C LYS A 255 -12.65 -26.48 -7.01
#